data_AF-A0A0B1U0B0-F1
#
_entry.id   AF-A0A0B1U0B0-F1
#
_cell.length_a   1.000
_cell.length_b   1.000
_cell.length_c   1.000
_cell.angle_alpha   90.00
_cell.angle_beta   90.00
_cell.angle_gamma   90.00
#
_symmetry.space_group_name_H-M   'P 1'
#
loop_
_entity.id
_entity.type
_entity.pdbx_description
1 polymer ?
#
loop_
_entity_poly.entity_id
_entity_poly.type
_entity_poly.pdbx_seq_one_letter_code
_entity_poly.pdbx_strand_id
1 'polypeptide(L)'
;MSKKVLILVALLVCVGFRAPAYSGTQVASGVSTASFAHAWSSYSDKEKRSFLFGLATAVRIMCTDISTMQKDAKGPAIENNFRECFNSYAGMEPSSLISAMDALYADSKNAMIPLDGAYKISLMKVRGDKVDDIIIQARKYGEGLKKEIEQQRQKGGQ
;
A
#
# COMPACT_ATOMS: atom_id res chain seq x y z
N MET A 1 51.30 1.97 10.22
CA MET A 1 49.88 2.26 10.49
C MET A 1 49.51 1.68 11.85
N SER A 2 48.94 2.48 12.76
CA SER A 2 48.77 2.15 14.18
C SER A 2 47.55 1.24 14.40
N LYS A 3 47.67 0.21 15.26
CA LYS A 3 46.62 -0.77 15.64
C LYS A 3 45.27 -0.13 16.00
N LYS A 4 45.28 1.13 16.45
CA LYS A 4 44.07 1.90 16.81
C LYS A 4 43.23 2.31 15.59
N VAL A 5 43.83 2.44 14.40
CA VAL A 5 43.13 2.81 13.15
C VAL A 5 42.37 1.60 12.58
N LEU A 6 42.90 0.38 12.74
CA LEU A 6 42.26 -0.86 12.30
C LEU A 6 40.98 -1.19 13.08
N ILE A 7 40.92 -0.84 14.37
CA ILE A 7 39.73 -1.09 15.21
C ILE A 7 38.59 -0.13 14.86
N LEU A 8 38.91 1.10 14.47
CA LEU A 8 37.91 2.11 14.09
C LEU A 8 37.27 1.81 12.72
N VAL A 9 38.04 1.24 11.79
CA VAL A 9 37.51 0.76 10.50
C VAL A 9 36.65 -0.50 10.69
N ALA A 10 37.02 -1.40 11.61
CA ALA A 10 36.22 -2.59 11.92
C ALA A 10 34.86 -2.27 12.57
N LEU A 11 34.77 -1.21 13.38
CA LEU A 11 33.52 -0.77 14.02
C LEU A 11 32.55 -0.07 13.04
N LEU A 12 33.07 0.65 12.04
CA LEU A 12 32.24 1.31 11.01
C LEU A 12 31.63 0.34 10.00
N VAL A 13 32.25 -0.82 9.77
CA VAL A 13 31.69 -1.87 8.90
C VAL A 13 30.51 -2.61 9.56
N CYS A 14 30.45 -2.66 10.89
CA CYS A 14 29.40 -3.40 11.61
C CYS A 14 28.10 -2.61 11.85
N VAL A 15 28.09 -1.30 11.65
CA VAL A 15 26.90 -0.44 11.91
C VAL A 15 26.22 0.05 10.61
N GLY A 16 26.85 -0.17 9.45
CA GLY A 16 26.35 0.29 8.14
C GLY A 16 25.40 -0.65 7.38
N PHE A 17 25.18 -1.89 7.83
CA PHE A 17 24.36 -2.88 7.12
C PHE A 17 23.21 -3.43 7.98
N ARG A 18 22.22 -2.57 8.24
CA ARG A 18 20.83 -2.99 8.42
C ARG A 18 19.94 -2.20 7.47
N ALA A 19 20.24 -2.28 6.18
CA ALA A 19 19.23 -2.11 5.15
C ALA A 19 18.51 -3.47 4.99
N PRO A 20 17.18 -3.53 4.85
CA PRO A 20 16.51 -4.77 4.49
C PRO A 20 17.09 -5.26 3.16
N ALA A 21 17.45 -6.54 3.10
CA ALA A 21 17.94 -7.20 1.91
C ALA A 21 16.84 -7.24 0.84
N TYR A 22 16.72 -6.18 0.05
CA TYR A 22 16.15 -6.26 -1.28
C TYR A 22 17.24 -6.81 -2.19
N SER A 23 17.06 -8.05 -2.61
CA SER A 23 17.87 -8.68 -3.65
C SER A 23 17.72 -7.87 -4.94
N GLY A 24 18.69 -7.00 -5.21
CA GLY A 24 18.80 -6.29 -6.48
C GLY A 24 19.20 -7.24 -7.59
N THR A 25 18.22 -7.85 -8.26
CA THR A 25 18.41 -8.35 -9.62
C THR A 25 18.57 -7.16 -10.56
N GLN A 26 19.71 -7.12 -11.25
CA GLN A 26 19.95 -6.22 -12.38
C GLN A 26 18.81 -6.39 -13.39
N VAL A 27 18.04 -5.33 -13.64
CA VAL A 27 17.03 -5.34 -14.71
C VAL A 27 17.56 -4.49 -15.85
N ALA A 28 17.76 -5.16 -16.99
CA ALA A 28 18.11 -4.58 -18.26
C ALA A 28 17.19 -3.41 -18.62
N SER A 29 17.76 -2.44 -19.33
CA SER A 29 17.16 -1.23 -19.87
C SER A 29 16.07 -1.53 -20.91
N GLY A 30 14.90 -1.93 -20.41
CA GLY A 30 13.65 -2.12 -21.16
C GLY A 30 12.46 -1.96 -20.22
N VAL A 31 12.37 -0.81 -19.56
CA VAL A 31 11.40 -0.57 -18.48
C VAL A 31 10.02 -0.27 -19.09
N SER A 32 9.21 -1.32 -19.28
CA SER A 32 7.76 -1.15 -19.30
C SER A 32 7.35 -0.43 -18.02
N THR A 33 6.58 0.65 -18.11
CA THR A 33 6.06 1.37 -16.92
C THR A 33 5.44 0.34 -15.97
N ALA A 34 6.09 0.10 -14.82
CA ALA A 34 5.61 -0.90 -13.87
C ALA A 34 4.21 -0.50 -13.40
N SER A 35 3.22 -1.37 -13.64
CA SER A 35 1.82 -1.12 -13.28
C SER A 35 1.56 -1.52 -11.83
N PHE A 36 0.49 -0.99 -11.23
CA PHE A 36 0.10 -1.38 -9.87
C PHE A 36 -0.34 -2.84 -9.81
N ALA A 37 -0.99 -3.35 -10.86
CA ALA A 37 -1.28 -4.78 -11.00
C ALA A 37 0.00 -5.62 -11.00
N HIS A 38 1.03 -5.18 -11.73
CA HIS A 38 2.32 -5.88 -11.74
C HIS A 38 2.95 -5.91 -10.35
N ALA A 39 3.00 -4.76 -9.66
CA ALA A 39 3.49 -4.67 -8.28
C ALA A 39 2.73 -5.63 -7.34
N TRP A 40 1.39 -5.60 -7.36
CA TRP A 40 0.56 -6.50 -6.56
C TRP A 40 0.82 -7.97 -6.87
N SER A 41 0.90 -8.33 -8.15
CA SER A 41 1.15 -9.72 -8.59
C SER A 41 2.53 -10.24 -8.18
N SER A 42 3.48 -9.34 -8.00
CA SER A 42 4.84 -9.69 -7.58
C SER A 42 4.95 -9.95 -6.07
N TYR A 43 3.96 -9.53 -5.28
CA TYR A 43 3.93 -9.77 -3.84
C TYR A 43 3.62 -11.24 -3.55
N SER A 44 4.41 -11.83 -2.65
CA SER A 44 4.05 -13.07 -1.98
C SER A 44 2.77 -12.91 -1.15
N ASP A 45 2.12 -14.03 -0.81
CA ASP A 45 0.94 -14.02 0.07
C ASP A 45 1.22 -13.34 1.43
N LYS A 46 2.44 -13.49 1.95
CA LYS A 46 2.86 -12.85 3.20
C LYS A 46 2.96 -11.34 3.04
N GLU A 47 3.45 -10.84 1.91
CA GLU A 47 3.53 -9.41 1.62
C GLU A 47 2.15 -8.81 1.38
N LYS A 48 1.27 -9.50 0.64
CA LYS A 48 -0.13 -9.10 0.47
C LYS A 48 -0.84 -8.98 1.82
N ARG A 49 -0.70 -9.98 2.70
CA ARG A 49 -1.24 -9.91 4.08
C ARG A 49 -0.66 -8.75 4.87
N SER A 50 0.66 -8.55 4.82
CA SER A 50 1.33 -7.43 5.51
C SER A 50 0.83 -6.07 5.03
N PHE A 51 0.61 -5.90 3.73
CA PHE A 51 0.03 -4.68 3.16
C PHE A 51 -1.38 -4.42 3.73
N LEU A 52 -2.25 -5.44 3.75
CA LEU A 52 -3.60 -5.31 4.32
C LEU A 52 -3.58 -4.99 5.82
N PHE A 53 -2.69 -5.63 6.59
CA PHE A 53 -2.51 -5.29 8.01
C PHE A 53 -2.01 -3.86 8.21
N GLY A 54 -1.10 -3.39 7.35
CA GLY A 54 -0.63 -2.00 7.35
C GLY A 54 -1.76 -1.02 7.10
N LEU A 55 -2.62 -1.28 6.10
CA LEU A 55 -3.81 -0.48 5.83
C LEU A 55 -4.79 -0.49 7.00
N ALA A 56 -5.10 -1.65 7.57
CA ALA A 56 -5.97 -1.75 8.74
C ALA A 56 -5.41 -0.95 9.93
N THR A 57 -4.09 -0.96 10.11
CA THR A 57 -3.43 -0.18 11.16
C THR A 57 -3.53 1.33 10.89
N ALA A 58 -3.29 1.77 9.66
CA ALA A 58 -3.44 3.17 9.27
C ALA A 58 -4.89 3.66 9.45
N VAL A 59 -5.87 2.86 9.05
CA VAL A 59 -7.30 3.10 9.27
C VAL A 59 -7.60 3.20 10.77
N ARG A 60 -7.05 2.30 11.59
CA ARG A 60 -7.21 2.37 13.04
C ARG A 60 -6.73 3.71 13.59
N ILE A 61 -5.58 4.19 13.14
CA ILE A 61 -5.04 5.49 13.55
C ILE A 61 -5.97 6.63 13.12
N MET A 62 -6.43 6.64 11.87
CA MET A 62 -7.34 7.68 11.36
C MET A 62 -8.71 7.68 12.06
N CYS A 63 -9.24 6.49 12.34
CA CYS A 63 -10.55 6.32 12.99
C CYS A 63 -10.49 6.50 14.51
N THR A 64 -9.30 6.47 15.11
CA THR A 64 -9.11 6.79 16.53
C THR A 64 -9.01 8.30 16.64
N ASP A 65 -10.14 8.95 16.94
CA ASP A 65 -10.22 10.40 17.11
C ASP A 65 -9.28 10.86 18.25
N ILE A 66 -8.60 12.00 18.06
CA ILE A 66 -7.78 12.66 19.10
C ILE A 66 -8.65 13.01 20.32
N SER A 67 -9.98 13.14 20.15
CA SER A 67 -10.94 13.30 21.23
C SER A 67 -10.93 12.16 22.27
N THR A 68 -10.44 10.97 21.91
CA THR A 68 -10.20 9.85 22.85
C THR A 68 -9.16 10.17 23.93
N MET A 69 -8.32 11.17 23.70
CA MET A 69 -7.31 11.66 24.64
C MET A 69 -7.80 12.88 25.46
N GLN A 70 -9.04 13.33 25.26
CA GLN A 70 -9.62 14.44 26.02
C GLN A 70 -10.19 13.96 27.35
N LYS A 71 -10.13 14.81 28.38
CA LYS A 71 -10.48 14.47 29.77
C LYS A 71 -11.96 14.07 29.97
N ASP A 72 -12.85 14.50 29.07
CA ASP A 72 -14.31 14.33 29.19
C ASP A 72 -14.90 13.37 28.14
N ALA A 73 -14.04 12.59 27.50
CA ALA A 73 -14.41 11.72 26.40
C ALA A 73 -15.30 10.55 26.90
N LYS A 74 -16.56 10.48 26.43
CA LYS A 74 -17.48 9.41 26.80
C LYS A 74 -17.12 8.12 26.06
N GLY A 75 -16.45 7.20 26.74
CA GLY A 75 -15.93 5.92 26.20
C GLY A 75 -16.86 5.19 25.21
N PRO A 76 -18.15 4.97 25.50
CA PRO A 76 -19.05 4.25 24.58
C PRO A 76 -19.33 4.96 23.25
N ALA A 77 -19.42 6.30 23.25
CA ALA A 77 -19.67 7.06 22.01
C ALA A 77 -18.44 7.04 21.10
N ILE A 78 -17.26 7.08 21.70
CA ILE A 78 -15.97 6.99 21.03
C ILE A 78 -15.76 5.61 20.42
N GLU A 79 -16.07 4.56 21.17
CA GLU A 79 -15.92 3.19 20.68
C GLU A 79 -16.90 2.90 19.54
N ASN A 80 -18.14 3.40 19.61
CA ASN A 80 -19.10 3.29 18.52
C ASN A 80 -18.63 4.04 17.26
N ASN A 81 -18.20 5.30 17.40
CA ASN A 81 -17.65 6.08 16.28
C ASN A 81 -16.42 5.39 15.66
N PHE A 82 -15.52 4.87 16.49
CA PHE A 82 -14.36 4.10 16.04
C PHE A 82 -14.80 2.85 15.27
N ARG A 83 -15.74 2.06 15.81
CA ARG A 83 -16.21 0.83 15.16
C ARG A 83 -16.90 1.13 13.84
N GLU A 84 -17.73 2.17 13.77
CA GLU A 84 -18.37 2.58 12.51
C GLU A 84 -17.34 2.99 11.46
N CYS A 85 -16.40 3.87 11.84
CA CYS A 85 -15.30 4.29 10.96
C CYS A 85 -14.46 3.09 10.53
N PHE A 86 -13.92 2.31 11.47
CA PHE A 86 -13.03 1.20 11.18
C PHE A 86 -13.71 0.10 10.35
N ASN A 87 -14.95 -0.26 10.69
CA ASN A 87 -15.68 -1.29 9.96
C ASN A 87 -16.01 -0.83 8.54
N SER A 88 -16.13 0.47 8.27
CA SER A 88 -16.27 0.99 6.90
C SER A 88 -15.01 0.75 6.05
N TYR A 89 -13.84 0.51 6.66
CA TYR A 89 -12.57 0.40 5.95
C TYR A 89 -11.84 -0.94 6.07
N ALA A 90 -12.00 -1.73 7.14
CA ALA A 90 -11.09 -2.84 7.43
C ALA A 90 -11.72 -4.10 8.07
N GLY A 91 -13.04 -4.13 8.27
CA GLY A 91 -13.74 -5.23 8.98
C GLY A 91 -13.88 -6.56 8.21
N MET A 92 -13.00 -6.89 7.26
CA MET A 92 -13.12 -8.07 6.39
C MET A 92 -11.94 -9.04 6.53
N GLU A 93 -12.21 -10.31 6.24
CA GLU A 93 -11.21 -11.39 6.28
C GLU A 93 -10.14 -11.19 5.18
N PRO A 94 -8.84 -11.24 5.50
CA PRO A 94 -7.78 -10.90 4.55
C PRO A 94 -7.77 -11.75 3.27
N SER A 95 -8.06 -13.05 3.34
CA SER A 95 -8.02 -13.90 2.15
C SER A 95 -9.12 -13.55 1.15
N SER A 96 -10.31 -13.19 1.64
CA SER A 96 -11.42 -12.70 0.82
C SER A 96 -11.07 -11.41 0.09
N LEU A 97 -10.40 -10.49 0.78
CA LEU A 97 -9.93 -9.23 0.19
C LEU A 97 -8.81 -9.45 -0.84
N ILE A 98 -7.83 -10.31 -0.55
CA ILE A 98 -6.77 -10.67 -1.50
C ILE A 98 -7.39 -11.27 -2.76
N SER A 99 -8.31 -12.22 -2.61
CA SER A 99 -8.98 -12.87 -3.74
C SER A 99 -9.76 -11.87 -4.60
N ALA A 100 -10.43 -10.91 -3.96
CA ALA A 100 -11.16 -9.85 -4.67
C ALA A 100 -10.22 -8.88 -5.41
N MET A 101 -9.08 -8.53 -4.81
CA MET A 101 -8.05 -7.71 -5.46
C MET A 101 -7.38 -8.46 -6.63
N ASP A 102 -7.08 -9.74 -6.46
CA ASP A 102 -6.55 -10.59 -7.53
C ASP A 102 -7.54 -10.68 -8.69
N ALA A 103 -8.83 -10.90 -8.40
CA ALA A 103 -9.89 -10.93 -9.41
C ALA A 103 -10.09 -9.57 -10.11
N LEU A 104 -9.91 -8.46 -9.38
CA LEU A 104 -9.95 -7.12 -9.97
C LEU A 104 -8.78 -6.92 -10.94
N TYR A 105 -7.56 -7.27 -10.54
CA TYR A 105 -6.37 -7.09 -11.37
C TYR A 105 -6.19 -8.14 -12.48
N ALA A 106 -7.01 -9.20 -12.49
CA ALA A 106 -7.08 -10.14 -13.61
C ALA A 106 -7.57 -9.47 -14.92
N ASP A 107 -8.36 -8.39 -14.83
CA ASP A 107 -8.67 -7.55 -16.00
C ASP A 107 -7.52 -6.56 -16.24
N SER A 108 -6.84 -6.70 -17.38
CA SER A 108 -5.71 -5.86 -17.76
C SER A 108 -6.05 -4.37 -17.86
N LYS A 109 -7.33 -4.01 -18.06
CA LYS A 109 -7.80 -2.62 -18.03
C LYS A 109 -7.70 -1.99 -16.64
N ASN A 110 -7.57 -2.79 -15.59
CA ASN A 110 -7.41 -2.33 -14.22
C ASN A 110 -5.94 -2.15 -13.82
N ALA A 111 -4.98 -2.39 -14.71
CA ALA A 111 -3.56 -2.43 -14.38
C ALA A 111 -3.03 -1.13 -13.73
N MET A 112 -3.60 0.02 -14.11
CA MET A 112 -3.21 1.33 -13.59
C MET A 112 -4.07 1.84 -12.43
N ILE A 113 -5.04 1.06 -11.94
CA ILE A 113 -5.76 1.41 -10.71
C ILE A 113 -4.79 1.28 -9.52
N PRO A 114 -4.54 2.35 -8.74
CA PRO A 114 -3.66 2.29 -7.57
C PRO A 114 -4.11 1.25 -6.54
N LEU A 115 -3.16 0.71 -5.75
CA LEU A 115 -3.41 -0.39 -4.80
C LEU A 115 -4.49 -0.05 -3.76
N ASP A 116 -4.51 1.19 -3.27
CA ASP A 116 -5.51 1.71 -2.33
C ASP A 116 -6.90 1.84 -2.99
N GLY A 117 -6.96 2.26 -4.25
CA GLY A 117 -8.19 2.27 -5.04
C GLY A 117 -8.72 0.85 -5.28
N ALA A 118 -7.83 -0.07 -5.67
CA ALA A 118 -8.17 -1.49 -5.85
C ALA A 118 -8.63 -2.14 -4.55
N TYR A 119 -7.99 -1.82 -3.42
CA TYR A 119 -8.41 -2.25 -2.09
C TYR A 119 -9.84 -1.79 -1.79
N LYS A 120 -10.15 -0.49 -1.96
CA LYS A 120 -11.48 0.06 -1.68
C LYS A 120 -12.56 -0.56 -2.57
N ILE A 121 -12.30 -0.69 -3.87
CA ILE A 121 -13.22 -1.34 -4.82
C ILE A 121 -13.47 -2.80 -4.41
N SER A 122 -12.40 -3.53 -4.07
CA SER A 122 -12.49 -4.93 -3.66
C SER A 122 -13.28 -5.08 -2.36
N LEU A 123 -13.07 -4.19 -1.40
CA LEU A 123 -13.82 -4.14 -0.15
C LEU A 123 -15.32 -3.91 -0.38
N MET A 124 -15.68 -2.93 -1.22
CA MET A 124 -17.07 -2.67 -1.61
C MET A 124 -17.70 -3.88 -2.28
N LYS A 125 -17.00 -4.50 -3.23
CA LYS A 125 -17.46 -5.71 -3.91
C LYS A 125 -17.70 -6.88 -2.95
N VAL A 126 -16.79 -7.11 -2.00
CA VAL A 126 -16.93 -8.17 -0.99
C VAL A 126 -18.14 -7.92 -0.08
N ARG A 127 -18.52 -6.66 0.15
CA ARG A 127 -19.73 -6.29 0.89
C ARG A 127 -21.03 -6.37 0.07
N GLY A 128 -20.94 -6.68 -1.22
CA GLY A 128 -22.09 -6.78 -2.12
C GLY A 128 -22.47 -5.47 -2.81
N ASP A 129 -21.65 -4.44 -2.72
CA ASP A 129 -21.89 -3.18 -3.42
C ASP A 129 -21.66 -3.34 -4.94
N LYS A 130 -22.41 -2.58 -5.74
CA LYS A 130 -22.17 -2.46 -7.18
C LYS A 130 -21.00 -1.52 -7.42
N VAL A 131 -19.98 -1.98 -8.13
CA VAL A 131 -18.71 -1.25 -8.30
C VAL A 131 -18.36 -0.94 -9.75
N ASP A 132 -19.19 -1.29 -10.73
CA ASP A 132 -18.84 -1.17 -12.15
C ASP A 132 -18.51 0.27 -12.57
N ASP A 133 -19.34 1.23 -12.18
CA ASP A 133 -19.10 2.66 -12.45
C ASP A 133 -17.86 3.18 -11.73
N ILE A 134 -17.61 2.69 -10.52
CA ILE A 134 -16.44 3.06 -9.71
C ILE A 134 -15.17 2.55 -10.39
N ILE A 135 -15.18 1.32 -10.91
CA ILE A 135 -14.06 0.76 -11.68
C ILE A 135 -13.78 1.64 -12.90
N ILE A 136 -14.81 2.06 -13.65
CA ILE A 136 -14.63 2.94 -14.82
C ILE A 136 -13.96 4.26 -14.42
N GLN A 137 -14.39 4.88 -13.32
CA GLN A 137 -13.79 6.12 -12.83
C GLN A 137 -12.34 5.90 -12.35
N ALA A 138 -12.08 4.83 -11.62
CA ALA A 138 -10.75 4.49 -11.13
C ALA A 138 -9.77 4.22 -12.27
N ARG A 139 -10.22 3.60 -13.37
CA ARG A 139 -9.41 3.45 -14.60
C ARG A 139 -9.00 4.80 -15.17
N LYS A 140 -9.94 5.72 -15.31
CA LYS A 140 -9.66 7.08 -15.83
C LYS A 140 -8.64 7.80 -14.95
N TYR A 141 -8.80 7.70 -13.63
CA TYR A 141 -7.86 8.27 -12.68
C TYR A 141 -6.46 7.65 -12.81
N GLY A 142 -6.36 6.32 -12.86
CA GLY A 142 -5.10 5.61 -13.02
C GLY A 142 -4.35 5.96 -14.31
N GLU A 143 -5.07 6.08 -15.42
CA GLU A 143 -4.49 6.54 -16.70
C GLU A 143 -4.05 8.01 -16.65
N GLY A 144 -4.75 8.87 -15.91
CA GLY A 144 -4.32 10.24 -15.64
C GLY A 144 -2.99 10.27 -14.88
N LEU A 145 -2.91 9.53 -13.79
CA LEU A 145 -1.70 9.43 -12.97
C LEU A 145 -0.51 8.88 -13.77
N LYS A 146 -0.74 7.87 -14.61
CA LYS A 146 0.29 7.33 -15.51
C LYS A 146 0.91 8.43 -16.38
N LYS A 147 0.07 9.26 -17.01
CA LYS A 147 0.52 10.37 -17.86
C LYS A 147 1.32 11.40 -17.06
N GLU A 148 0.89 11.74 -15.85
CA GLU A 148 1.61 12.67 -14.97
C GLU A 148 3.00 12.14 -14.60
N ILE A 149 3.10 10.87 -14.21
CA ILE A 149 4.37 10.21 -13.88
C ILE A 149 5.31 10.21 -15.09
N GLU A 150 4.79 9.86 -16.28
CA GLU A 150 5.57 9.87 -17.51
C GLU A 150 6.08 11.27 -17.86
N GLN A 151 5.25 12.30 -17.70
CA GLN A 151 5.65 13.70 -17.90
C GLN A 151 6.70 14.16 -16.89
N GLN A 152 6.56 13.80 -15.60
CA GLN A 152 7.56 14.13 -14.59
C GLN A 152 8.90 13.45 -14.88
N ARG A 153 8.89 12.20 -15.33
CA ARG A 153 10.10 11.47 -15.70
C ARG A 153 10.83 12.10 -16.87
N GLN A 154 10.09 12.62 -17.85
CA GLN A 154 10.67 13.35 -19.00
C GLN A 154 11.28 14.69 -18.57
N LYS A 155 10.69 15.37 -17.57
CA LYS A 155 11.17 16.67 -17.07
C LYS A 155 12.34 16.55 -16.08
N GLY A 156 12.40 15.48 -15.29
CA GLY A 156 13.46 15.24 -14.29
C GLY A 156 14.66 14.41 -14.81
N GLY A 157 14.65 14.04 -16.09
CA GLY A 157 15.75 13.34 -16.78
C GLY A 157 16.67 14.25 -17.60
N GLN A 158 16.51 15.58 -17.48
CA GLN A 158 17.49 16.60 -17.88
C GLN A 158 18.28 17.04 -16.65
#